data_AF-A0A6M0ITT1-F1
#
_entry.id   AF-A0A6M0ITT1-F1
#
_cell.length_a   1.000
_cell.length_b   1.000
_cell.length_c   1.000
_cell.angle_alpha   90.00
_cell.angle_beta   90.00
_cell.angle_gamma   90.00
#
_symmetry.space_group_name_H-M   'P 1'
#
loop_
_entity.id
_entity.type
_entity.pdbx_description
1 polymer ?
#
loop_
_entity_poly.entity_id
_entity_poly.type
_entity_poly.pdbx_seq_one_letter_code
_entity_poly.pdbx_strand_id
1 'polypeptide(L)'
;MIERLFVTKKIGTYADTFLMLGLVQLVEYALKGTNQKTDIQLVDEGTRYCIQLKKAVNLEPIGKLSYTNPFPPVKGKKTDISKISQETVIFDTVEQSDARKLYRDYVFQQRGKVQFNEDAPAPPHPSTQNGVVLTSMRHDRNHNELWQLGWQNKDHYGVLLVTLFQAFSQENYSSLNGETKQVAELFKQATGRHLPQEGSAVKVYLPTSVQGVNRIKADSNKVDSQKADWLSLWLIAGGLFSFGVAERVKIAERVYDWRVVALEPLDIQLSKYREVLDKLRKYNPPSGGHGIARFDAELVLRFCQQLLNSHPSQVDAELDDFDLWQPINHFVSNFVGTHFGSKGQVYGVKEVFTLGLPGWIRPENSEELTDYLKVLNEHLFVIGSLSAEEGHSELLAAYRDFITGTNLRRFFRFQASYADYIVKRLADPKAKPPRLFSIAGLNTMTKKDTDFTKITTDPSFLRIAKAINQATVYAGKVKTQQGVIELDWQRTYGLAQRLSSQSGSKKDFLSEITDFLAKYQAENLRLSEQLLKEGKSLRRVWTTKEDLDRLVELVENYDTVLVANLLIAYGYARWTKAKEVDLEDENADINDEQDLNNLEPTENLGESNND
;
A
#
# COMPACT_ATOMS: atom_id res chain seq x y z
N MET A 1 -30.68 24.30 2.10
CA MET A 1 -29.23 24.54 2.16
C MET A 1 -28.64 23.34 2.87
N ILE A 2 -27.73 22.61 2.22
CA ILE A 2 -27.15 21.36 2.75
C ILE A 2 -25.65 21.52 2.84
N GLU A 3 -25.09 21.19 4.00
CA GLU A 3 -23.65 21.32 4.31
C GLU A 3 -22.99 19.98 4.64
N ARG A 4 -23.77 18.95 4.99
CA ARG A 4 -23.26 17.65 5.42
C ARG A 4 -24.12 16.54 4.85
N LEU A 5 -23.48 15.44 4.48
CA LEU A 5 -24.12 14.19 4.08
C LEU A 5 -23.49 13.04 4.87
N PHE A 6 -24.30 12.10 5.34
CA PHE A 6 -23.89 11.02 6.23
C PHE A 6 -24.10 9.65 5.61
N VAL A 7 -23.09 8.79 5.72
CA VAL A 7 -23.13 7.41 5.22
C VAL A 7 -22.83 6.43 6.36
N THR A 8 -23.84 5.67 6.79
CA THR A 8 -23.72 4.69 7.86
C THR A 8 -22.85 3.49 7.45
N LYS A 9 -21.90 3.08 8.31
CA LYS A 9 -21.07 1.89 8.10
C LYS A 9 -21.82 0.63 8.55
N LYS A 10 -22.49 -0.05 7.62
CA LYS A 10 -23.42 -1.16 7.93
C LYS A 10 -22.99 -2.51 7.39
N ILE A 11 -22.05 -2.55 6.44
CA ILE A 11 -21.62 -3.78 5.77
C ILE A 11 -20.41 -4.39 6.49
N GLY A 12 -19.56 -3.56 7.10
CA GLY A 12 -18.35 -3.98 7.80
C GLY A 12 -17.23 -4.43 6.87
N THR A 13 -17.18 -3.91 5.64
CA THR A 13 -16.15 -4.21 4.63
C THR A 13 -15.81 -2.95 3.83
N TYR A 14 -14.92 -3.05 2.84
CA TYR A 14 -14.65 -1.92 1.91
C TYR A 14 -15.90 -1.37 1.22
N ALA A 15 -17.01 -2.12 1.24
CA ALA A 15 -18.24 -1.74 0.57
C ALA A 15 -18.84 -0.46 1.18
N ASP A 16 -18.69 -0.25 2.49
CA ASP A 16 -19.14 0.99 3.15
C ASP A 16 -18.34 2.19 2.62
N THR A 17 -17.01 2.02 2.49
CA THR A 17 -16.12 3.05 1.93
C THR A 17 -16.46 3.33 0.46
N PHE A 18 -16.67 2.31 -0.37
CA PHE A 18 -17.06 2.51 -1.77
C PHE A 18 -18.47 3.11 -1.92
N LEU A 19 -19.41 2.79 -1.02
CA LEU A 19 -20.73 3.43 -1.02
C LEU A 19 -20.58 4.94 -0.81
N MET A 20 -19.81 5.34 0.21
CA MET A 20 -19.52 6.75 0.48
C MET A 20 -18.81 7.43 -0.69
N LEU A 21 -17.77 6.79 -1.25
CA LEU A 21 -17.01 7.35 -2.38
C LEU A 21 -17.85 7.48 -3.66
N GLY A 22 -18.78 6.54 -3.89
CA GLY A 22 -19.76 6.62 -4.96
C GLY A 22 -20.69 7.83 -4.82
N LEU A 23 -21.19 8.08 -3.60
CA LEU A 23 -22.00 9.26 -3.31
C LEU A 23 -21.20 10.55 -3.51
N VAL A 24 -19.98 10.60 -2.98
CA VAL A 24 -19.04 11.71 -3.12
C VAL A 24 -18.76 12.09 -4.57
N GLN A 25 -18.63 11.10 -5.46
CA GLN A 25 -18.43 11.35 -6.88
C GLN A 25 -19.62 12.08 -7.52
N LEU A 26 -20.84 11.74 -7.12
CA LEU A 26 -22.06 12.39 -7.59
C LEU A 26 -22.18 13.81 -7.04
N VAL A 27 -21.81 14.01 -5.77
CA VAL A 27 -21.75 15.33 -5.15
C VAL A 27 -20.75 16.22 -5.88
N GLU A 28 -19.53 15.73 -6.12
CA GLU A 28 -18.50 16.46 -6.87
C GLU A 28 -18.97 16.82 -8.30
N TYR A 29 -19.63 15.88 -8.98
CA TYR A 29 -20.24 16.14 -10.28
C TYR A 29 -21.30 17.25 -10.21
N ALA A 30 -22.22 17.17 -9.25
CA ALA A 30 -23.31 18.14 -9.10
C ALA A 30 -22.78 19.55 -8.83
N LEU A 31 -21.76 19.68 -7.99
CA LEU A 31 -21.10 20.94 -7.69
C LEU A 31 -20.41 21.53 -8.92
N LYS A 32 -19.65 20.72 -9.66
CA LYS A 32 -18.99 21.14 -10.91
C LYS A 32 -20.00 21.54 -11.97
N GLY A 33 -21.04 20.72 -12.18
CA GLY A 33 -22.09 20.99 -13.18
C GLY A 33 -22.93 22.24 -12.89
N THR A 34 -22.94 22.72 -11.64
CA THR A 34 -23.67 23.93 -11.23
C THR A 34 -22.75 25.10 -10.88
N ASN A 35 -21.43 24.98 -11.12
CA ASN A 35 -20.42 25.98 -10.78
C ASN A 35 -20.43 26.42 -9.31
N GLN A 36 -20.84 25.53 -8.39
CA GLN A 36 -20.85 25.81 -6.96
C GLN A 36 -19.46 25.53 -6.36
N LYS A 37 -18.71 26.59 -6.04
CA LYS A 37 -17.35 26.51 -5.48
C LYS A 37 -17.39 26.21 -3.97
N THR A 38 -17.40 24.94 -3.62
CA THR A 38 -17.19 24.45 -2.26
C THR A 38 -16.23 23.26 -2.26
N ASP A 39 -15.33 23.22 -1.29
CA ASP A 39 -14.50 22.05 -1.05
C ASP A 39 -15.33 20.97 -0.35
N ILE A 40 -14.94 19.72 -0.59
CA ILE A 40 -15.50 18.52 0.04
C ILE A 40 -14.43 17.95 0.98
N GLN A 41 -14.75 17.87 2.25
CA GLN A 41 -13.97 17.17 3.27
C GLN A 41 -14.59 15.81 3.55
N LEU A 42 -13.77 14.77 3.62
CA LEU A 42 -14.17 13.41 4.00
C LEU A 42 -13.75 13.17 5.44
N VAL A 43 -14.72 12.92 6.31
CA VAL A 43 -14.49 12.70 7.74
C VAL A 43 -15.05 11.35 8.15
N ASP A 44 -14.28 10.58 8.91
CA ASP A 44 -14.76 9.36 9.57
C ASP A 44 -15.17 9.65 11.02
N GLU A 45 -16.47 9.55 11.30
CA GLU A 45 -17.05 9.75 12.64
C GLU A 45 -17.21 8.41 13.40
N GLY A 46 -16.51 7.36 12.98
CA GLY A 46 -16.53 6.03 13.58
C GLY A 46 -17.63 5.14 12.99
N THR A 47 -18.89 5.33 13.40
CA THR A 47 -20.02 4.50 12.92
C THR A 47 -20.60 4.96 11.58
N ARG A 48 -20.17 6.12 11.08
CA ARG A 48 -20.59 6.71 9.81
C ARG A 48 -19.48 7.57 9.22
N TYR A 49 -19.50 7.76 7.92
CA TYR A 49 -18.72 8.81 7.26
C TYR A 49 -19.56 10.09 7.15
N CYS A 50 -18.90 11.24 7.24
CA CYS A 50 -19.46 12.56 6.97
C CYS A 50 -18.76 13.17 5.74
N ILE A 51 -19.54 13.54 4.74
CA ILE A 51 -19.12 14.33 3.58
C ILE A 51 -19.48 15.78 3.92
N GLN A 52 -18.48 16.56 4.33
CA GLN A 52 -18.67 17.94 4.75
C GLN A 52 -18.36 18.90 3.61
N LEU A 53 -19.26 19.84 3.37
CA LEU A 53 -19.18 20.87 2.34
C LEU A 53 -18.82 22.18 3.05
N LYS A 54 -17.68 22.81 2.69
CA LYS A 54 -17.25 24.08 3.33
C LYS A 54 -18.28 25.20 3.19
N LYS A 55 -19.17 25.13 2.19
CA LYS A 55 -20.29 26.05 1.99
C LYS A 55 -21.58 25.28 1.69
N ALA A 56 -22.68 25.82 2.17
CA ALA A 56 -24.00 25.28 1.87
C ALA A 56 -24.30 25.23 0.36
N VAL A 57 -24.88 24.12 -0.06
CA VAL A 57 -25.23 23.86 -1.46
C VAL A 57 -26.68 24.24 -1.76
N ASN A 58 -26.87 24.89 -2.89
CA ASN A 58 -28.17 25.14 -3.51
C ASN A 58 -28.57 23.95 -4.41
N LEU A 59 -29.72 23.34 -4.10
CA LEU A 59 -30.24 22.18 -4.82
C LEU A 59 -31.03 22.52 -6.09
N GLU A 60 -31.53 23.76 -6.21
CA GLU A 60 -32.35 24.16 -7.37
C GLU A 60 -31.63 23.99 -8.72
N PRO A 61 -30.38 24.44 -8.90
CA PRO A 61 -29.67 24.20 -10.16
C PRO A 61 -29.29 22.73 -10.35
N ILE A 62 -29.11 21.96 -9.26
CA ILE A 62 -28.79 20.52 -9.32
C ILE A 62 -29.96 19.72 -9.92
N GLY A 63 -31.19 20.11 -9.59
CA GLY A 63 -32.40 19.49 -10.15
C GLY A 63 -32.52 19.57 -11.67
N LYS A 64 -31.78 20.49 -12.31
CA LYS A 64 -31.79 20.75 -13.76
C LYS A 64 -30.62 20.06 -14.48
N LEU A 65 -29.76 19.32 -13.78
CA LEU A 65 -28.61 18.65 -14.39
C LEU A 65 -29.05 17.47 -15.26
N SER A 66 -28.40 17.38 -16.42
CA SER A 66 -28.49 16.23 -17.31
C SER A 66 -27.77 15.02 -16.74
N TYR A 67 -28.09 13.83 -17.27
CA TYR A 67 -27.40 12.61 -16.89
C TYR A 67 -25.90 12.68 -17.14
N THR A 68 -25.13 12.21 -16.14
CA THR A 68 -23.72 11.84 -16.32
C THR A 68 -23.57 10.37 -16.03
N ASN A 69 -22.48 9.79 -16.52
CA ASN A 69 -22.19 8.39 -16.32
C ASN A 69 -21.33 8.19 -15.06
N PRO A 70 -21.89 7.71 -13.92
CA PRO A 70 -21.11 7.64 -12.68
C PRO A 70 -20.04 6.56 -12.73
N PHE A 71 -20.30 5.51 -13.51
CA PHE A 71 -19.33 4.51 -13.91
C PHE A 71 -19.71 3.97 -15.30
N PRO A 72 -18.75 3.82 -16.22
CA PRO A 72 -19.04 3.31 -17.56
C PRO A 72 -19.32 1.80 -17.53
N PRO A 73 -20.17 1.28 -18.44
CA PRO A 73 -20.22 -0.15 -18.70
C PRO A 73 -18.84 -0.67 -19.07
N VAL A 74 -18.51 -1.87 -18.61
CA VAL A 74 -17.23 -2.53 -18.92
C VAL A 74 -17.44 -3.57 -20.00
N LYS A 75 -16.44 -3.72 -20.88
CA LYS A 75 -16.43 -4.73 -21.94
C LYS A 75 -15.13 -5.51 -21.88
N GLY A 76 -15.22 -6.82 -21.78
CA GLY A 76 -14.14 -7.76 -22.08
C GLY A 76 -14.44 -8.55 -23.36
N LYS A 77 -13.59 -9.53 -23.68
CA LYS A 77 -13.70 -10.32 -24.93
C LYS A 77 -15.04 -11.03 -25.12
N LYS A 78 -15.66 -11.49 -24.03
CA LYS A 78 -16.90 -12.29 -24.03
C LYS A 78 -18.11 -11.53 -23.45
N THR A 79 -17.98 -10.22 -23.24
CA THR A 79 -19.06 -9.41 -22.65
C THR A 79 -20.13 -9.12 -23.68
N ASP A 80 -21.39 -9.43 -23.35
CA ASP A 80 -22.54 -9.03 -24.15
C ASP A 80 -22.84 -7.54 -23.93
N ILE A 81 -22.78 -6.77 -25.03
CA ILE A 81 -23.03 -5.33 -25.05
C ILE A 81 -24.36 -4.95 -25.72
N SER A 82 -25.17 -5.93 -26.13
CA SER A 82 -26.43 -5.69 -26.88
C SER A 82 -27.44 -4.79 -26.16
N LYS A 83 -27.38 -4.75 -24.83
CA LYS A 83 -28.26 -3.95 -23.97
C LYS A 83 -27.72 -2.55 -23.64
N ILE A 84 -26.48 -2.26 -24.03
CA ILE A 84 -25.83 -0.98 -23.77
C ILE A 84 -26.22 0.00 -24.87
N SER A 85 -26.59 1.22 -24.49
CA SER A 85 -26.92 2.27 -25.46
C SER A 85 -25.70 2.65 -26.31
N GLN A 86 -25.90 2.84 -27.62
CA GLN A 86 -24.87 3.31 -28.54
C GLN A 86 -24.36 4.72 -28.21
N GLU A 87 -25.15 5.52 -27.48
CA GLU A 87 -24.77 6.86 -27.01
C GLU A 87 -23.74 6.81 -25.86
N THR A 88 -23.48 5.62 -25.29
CA THR A 88 -22.64 5.47 -24.11
C THR A 88 -21.23 5.04 -24.45
N VAL A 89 -20.25 5.74 -23.89
CA VAL A 89 -18.84 5.31 -23.93
C VAL A 89 -18.66 4.08 -23.04
N ILE A 90 -18.22 2.99 -23.66
CA ILE A 90 -17.90 1.72 -22.99
C ILE A 90 -16.43 1.74 -22.58
N PHE A 91 -16.13 1.20 -21.39
CA PHE A 91 -14.77 0.98 -20.92
C PHE A 91 -14.27 -0.39 -21.40
N ASP A 92 -13.54 -0.41 -22.51
CA ASP A 92 -12.97 -1.65 -23.05
C ASP A 92 -11.75 -2.09 -22.23
N THR A 93 -11.93 -3.13 -21.42
CA THR A 93 -10.91 -3.63 -20.51
C THR A 93 -9.74 -4.30 -21.24
N VAL A 94 -9.92 -4.74 -22.49
CA VAL A 94 -8.85 -5.32 -23.31
C VAL A 94 -7.93 -4.20 -23.78
N GLU A 95 -8.48 -3.18 -24.43
CA GLU A 95 -7.72 -2.01 -24.90
C GLU A 95 -6.99 -1.31 -23.74
N GLN A 96 -7.66 -1.16 -22.60
CA GLN A 96 -7.08 -0.52 -21.42
C GLN A 96 -5.96 -1.36 -20.79
N SER A 97 -6.03 -2.70 -20.88
CA SER A 97 -4.95 -3.59 -20.44
C SER A 97 -3.75 -3.51 -21.37
N ASP A 98 -3.98 -3.45 -22.69
CA ASP A 98 -2.93 -3.31 -23.69
C ASP A 98 -2.20 -1.97 -23.53
N ALA A 99 -2.94 -0.87 -23.35
CA ALA A 99 -2.35 0.45 -23.08
C ALA A 99 -1.50 0.45 -21.80
N ARG A 100 -2.00 -0.19 -20.73
CA ARG A 100 -1.24 -0.34 -19.48
C ARG A 100 0.04 -1.15 -19.67
N LYS A 101 -0.03 -2.23 -20.44
CA LYS A 101 1.13 -3.08 -20.74
C LYS A 101 2.19 -2.30 -21.52
N LEU A 102 1.80 -1.62 -22.60
CA LEU A 102 2.68 -0.77 -23.40
C LEU A 102 3.37 0.30 -22.54
N TYR A 103 2.62 0.97 -21.67
CA TYR A 103 3.20 1.96 -20.75
C TYR A 103 4.22 1.35 -19.79
N ARG A 104 3.90 0.20 -19.19
CA ARG A 104 4.82 -0.49 -18.26
C ARG A 104 6.11 -0.95 -18.97
N ASP A 105 5.98 -1.52 -20.16
CA ASP A 105 7.12 -1.97 -20.96
C ASP A 105 8.01 -0.78 -21.35
N TYR A 106 7.42 0.38 -21.66
CA TYR A 106 8.16 1.61 -21.92
C TYR A 106 8.91 2.12 -20.68
N VAL A 107 8.24 2.21 -19.51
CA VAL A 107 8.88 2.65 -18.26
C VAL A 107 10.04 1.73 -17.88
N PHE A 108 9.87 0.43 -18.09
CA PHE A 108 10.90 -0.58 -17.88
C PHE A 108 12.12 -0.35 -18.77
N GLN A 109 11.91 -0.16 -20.08
CA GLN A 109 12.99 0.08 -21.04
C GLN A 109 13.77 1.37 -20.72
N GLN A 110 13.07 2.39 -20.22
CA GLN A 110 13.66 3.64 -19.76
C GLN A 110 14.31 3.55 -18.37
N ARG A 111 14.39 2.35 -17.78
CA ARG A 111 14.93 2.14 -16.43
C ARG A 111 14.27 3.10 -15.42
N GLY A 112 12.95 3.28 -15.50
CA GLY A 112 12.20 4.18 -14.62
C GLY A 112 12.39 5.69 -14.87
N LYS A 113 13.34 6.10 -15.73
CA LYS A 113 13.57 7.51 -16.08
C LYS A 113 12.67 7.92 -17.25
N VAL A 114 11.39 8.15 -16.97
CA VAL A 114 10.41 8.54 -17.99
C VAL A 114 10.81 9.88 -18.62
N GLN A 115 11.30 9.84 -19.86
CA GLN A 115 11.49 11.03 -20.69
C GLN A 115 10.25 11.22 -21.54
N PHE A 116 9.42 12.21 -21.22
CA PHE A 116 8.24 12.51 -22.03
C PHE A 116 8.67 13.11 -23.37
N ASN A 117 8.73 12.27 -24.40
CA ASN A 117 8.78 12.67 -25.81
C ASN A 117 7.40 12.44 -26.47
N GLU A 118 7.20 12.98 -27.68
CA GLU A 118 5.92 12.83 -28.40
C GLU A 118 5.55 11.36 -28.67
N ASP A 119 6.53 10.46 -28.71
CA ASP A 119 6.35 9.01 -28.93
C ASP A 119 6.08 8.22 -27.64
N ALA A 120 6.08 8.84 -26.46
CA ALA A 120 5.86 8.13 -25.21
C ALA A 120 4.39 7.65 -25.09
N PRO A 121 4.14 6.37 -24.75
CA PRO A 121 2.78 5.91 -24.53
C PRO A 121 2.13 6.67 -23.37
N ALA A 122 0.84 6.97 -23.51
CA ALA A 122 0.10 7.62 -22.45
C ALA A 122 0.03 6.73 -21.20
N PRO A 123 0.14 7.31 -19.98
CA PRO A 123 -0.11 6.56 -18.76
C PRO A 123 -1.49 5.91 -18.76
N PRO A 124 -1.64 4.73 -18.12
CA PRO A 124 -2.91 4.01 -18.10
C PRO A 124 -4.01 4.80 -17.40
N HIS A 125 -5.26 4.52 -17.75
CA HIS A 125 -6.39 5.06 -17.01
C HIS A 125 -6.36 4.53 -15.55
N PRO A 126 -6.63 5.35 -14.52
CA PRO A 126 -6.50 4.92 -13.12
C PRO A 126 -7.50 3.81 -12.75
N SER A 127 -8.62 3.70 -13.47
CA SER A 127 -9.63 2.64 -13.30
C SER A 127 -9.36 1.37 -14.12
N THR A 128 -8.26 1.27 -14.88
CA THR A 128 -7.99 0.11 -15.77
C THR A 128 -8.20 -1.21 -15.04
N GLN A 129 -7.52 -1.42 -13.90
CA GLN A 129 -7.65 -2.69 -13.18
C GLN A 129 -8.99 -2.87 -12.49
N ASN A 130 -9.67 -1.79 -12.11
CA ASN A 130 -11.02 -1.87 -11.53
C ASN A 130 -12.03 -2.37 -12.57
N GLY A 131 -11.85 -2.03 -13.85
CA GLY A 131 -12.60 -2.65 -14.94
C GLY A 131 -12.20 -4.10 -15.18
N VAL A 132 -10.89 -4.38 -15.21
CA VAL A 132 -10.35 -5.74 -15.48
C VAL A 132 -10.74 -6.76 -14.42
N VAL A 133 -10.81 -6.38 -13.13
CA VAL A 133 -11.28 -7.29 -12.08
C VAL A 133 -12.75 -7.68 -12.31
N LEU A 134 -13.59 -6.75 -12.79
CA LEU A 134 -15.00 -7.03 -13.09
C LEU A 134 -15.15 -8.02 -14.24
N THR A 135 -14.41 -7.86 -15.34
CA THR A 135 -14.49 -8.78 -16.49
C THR A 135 -13.82 -10.12 -16.19
N SER A 136 -12.67 -10.13 -15.52
CA SER A 136 -11.95 -11.37 -15.18
C SER A 136 -12.68 -12.24 -14.15
N MET A 137 -13.47 -11.64 -13.25
CA MET A 137 -14.33 -12.36 -12.30
C MET A 137 -15.74 -12.65 -12.86
N ARG A 138 -16.02 -12.33 -14.13
CA ARG A 138 -17.35 -12.46 -14.77
C ARG A 138 -18.46 -11.74 -13.99
N HIS A 139 -18.13 -10.55 -13.49
CA HIS A 139 -19.04 -9.63 -12.81
C HIS A 139 -19.43 -8.42 -13.69
N ASP A 140 -18.88 -8.32 -14.89
CA ASP A 140 -19.22 -7.39 -15.96
C ASP A 140 -20.71 -7.34 -16.27
N ARG A 141 -21.40 -8.49 -16.39
CA ARG A 141 -22.85 -8.51 -16.60
C ARG A 141 -23.61 -7.79 -15.47
N ASN A 142 -23.23 -8.05 -14.22
CA ASN A 142 -23.90 -7.46 -13.06
C ASN A 142 -23.58 -5.95 -12.94
N HIS A 143 -22.34 -5.56 -13.24
CA HIS A 143 -21.94 -4.16 -13.31
C HIS A 143 -22.72 -3.39 -14.37
N ASN A 144 -22.81 -3.94 -15.59
CA ASN A 144 -23.50 -3.32 -16.72
C ASN A 144 -25.02 -3.28 -16.49
N GLU A 145 -25.60 -4.25 -15.79
CA GLU A 145 -27.01 -4.22 -15.39
C GLU A 145 -27.29 -3.11 -14.38
N LEU A 146 -26.43 -2.93 -13.36
CA LEU A 146 -26.54 -1.82 -12.41
C LEU A 146 -26.48 -0.47 -13.13
N TRP A 147 -25.54 -0.33 -14.06
CA TRP A 147 -25.43 0.84 -14.92
C TRP A 147 -26.72 1.07 -15.72
N GLN A 148 -27.23 0.04 -16.41
CA GLN A 148 -28.38 0.14 -17.30
C GLN A 148 -29.64 0.61 -16.54
N LEU A 149 -29.85 0.08 -15.33
CA LEU A 149 -30.94 0.49 -14.45
C LEU A 149 -30.82 1.97 -14.04
N GLY A 150 -29.60 2.47 -13.82
CA GLY A 150 -29.34 3.90 -13.57
C GLY A 150 -29.62 4.74 -14.82
N TRP A 151 -29.15 4.30 -15.98
CA TRP A 151 -29.34 4.97 -17.28
C TRP A 151 -30.83 5.12 -17.64
N GLN A 152 -31.67 4.15 -17.31
CA GLN A 152 -33.13 4.25 -17.52
C GLN A 152 -33.78 5.41 -16.77
N ASN A 153 -33.11 5.97 -15.76
CA ASN A 153 -33.56 7.14 -15.00
C ASN A 153 -32.94 8.46 -15.49
N LYS A 154 -32.28 8.48 -16.67
CA LYS A 154 -31.54 9.65 -17.19
C LYS A 154 -32.37 10.93 -17.30
N ASP A 155 -33.65 10.82 -17.64
CA ASP A 155 -34.55 11.96 -17.82
C ASP A 155 -34.90 12.65 -16.48
N HIS A 156 -34.71 11.95 -15.35
CA HIS A 156 -34.97 12.45 -14.00
C HIS A 156 -33.69 12.50 -13.15
N TYR A 157 -32.53 12.54 -13.80
CA TYR A 157 -31.25 12.43 -13.11
C TYR A 157 -30.99 13.57 -12.12
N GLY A 158 -31.26 14.82 -12.51
CA GLY A 158 -31.16 15.96 -11.59
C GLY A 158 -32.04 15.81 -10.35
N VAL A 159 -33.25 15.25 -10.51
CA VAL A 159 -34.15 14.94 -9.38
C VAL A 159 -33.54 13.85 -8.49
N LEU A 160 -32.99 12.78 -9.07
CA LEU A 160 -32.27 11.75 -8.32
C LEU A 160 -31.15 12.35 -7.47
N LEU A 161 -30.33 13.24 -8.04
CA LEU A 161 -29.28 13.94 -7.30
C LEU A 161 -29.85 14.74 -6.13
N VAL A 162 -30.88 15.55 -6.35
CA VAL A 162 -31.53 16.33 -5.28
C VAL A 162 -32.02 15.42 -4.15
N THR A 163 -32.64 14.28 -4.48
CA THR A 163 -33.12 13.32 -3.47
C THR A 163 -31.98 12.63 -2.70
N LEU A 164 -30.83 12.37 -3.34
CA LEU A 164 -29.62 11.90 -2.67
C LEU A 164 -29.12 12.92 -1.65
N PHE A 165 -28.99 14.18 -2.04
CA PHE A 165 -28.59 15.25 -1.13
C PHE A 165 -29.54 15.34 0.08
N GLN A 166 -30.85 15.38 -0.16
CA GLN A 166 -31.86 15.49 0.90
C GLN A 166 -31.83 14.30 1.86
N ALA A 167 -31.85 13.07 1.33
CA ALA A 167 -31.86 11.88 2.17
C ALA A 167 -30.55 11.74 2.96
N PHE A 168 -29.40 11.86 2.32
CA PHE A 168 -28.12 11.69 3.02
C PHE A 168 -27.79 12.87 3.95
N SER A 169 -28.50 14.01 3.87
CA SER A 169 -28.33 15.11 4.83
C SER A 169 -28.97 14.87 6.20
N GLN A 170 -29.83 13.85 6.33
CA GLN A 170 -30.46 13.51 7.61
C GLN A 170 -29.45 12.78 8.51
N GLU A 171 -29.31 13.24 9.76
CA GLU A 171 -28.29 12.70 10.67
C GLU A 171 -28.57 11.27 11.13
N ASN A 172 -29.84 10.92 11.30
CA ASN A 172 -30.25 9.65 11.91
C ASN A 172 -31.43 9.04 11.18
N TYR A 173 -31.33 7.75 10.92
CA TYR A 173 -32.44 6.91 10.48
C TYR A 173 -32.73 5.82 11.51
N SER A 174 -34.01 5.51 11.71
CA SER A 174 -34.43 4.41 12.60
C SER A 174 -34.17 3.02 12.01
N SER A 175 -33.78 2.92 10.74
CA SER A 175 -33.55 1.65 10.05
C SER A 175 -32.20 1.63 9.34
N LEU A 176 -31.57 0.45 9.26
CA LEU A 176 -30.26 0.21 8.62
C LEU A 176 -30.16 0.63 7.14
N ASN A 177 -31.28 0.80 6.45
CA ASN A 177 -31.35 1.26 5.05
C ASN A 177 -32.24 2.50 4.92
N GLY A 178 -32.26 3.34 5.95
CA GLY A 178 -33.14 4.51 5.97
C GLY A 178 -32.82 5.51 4.88
N GLU A 179 -31.53 5.73 4.59
CA GLU A 179 -31.07 6.66 3.57
C GLU A 179 -31.62 6.27 2.19
N THR A 180 -31.44 5.01 1.78
CA THR A 180 -31.83 4.57 0.43
C THR A 180 -33.34 4.46 0.26
N LYS A 181 -34.07 4.09 1.32
CA LYS A 181 -35.53 4.14 1.35
C LYS A 181 -36.06 5.57 1.20
N GLN A 182 -35.45 6.52 1.92
CA GLN A 182 -35.82 7.93 1.83
C GLN A 182 -35.58 8.49 0.43
N VAL A 183 -34.47 8.12 -0.23
CA VAL A 183 -34.22 8.49 -1.64
C VAL A 183 -35.34 7.97 -2.53
N ALA A 184 -35.70 6.69 -2.42
CA ALA A 184 -36.75 6.09 -3.24
C ALA A 184 -38.12 6.75 -3.02
N GLU A 185 -38.45 7.09 -1.77
CA GLU A 185 -39.70 7.78 -1.44
C GLU A 185 -39.74 9.21 -2.02
N LEU A 186 -38.70 10.01 -1.78
CA LEU A 186 -38.61 11.38 -2.31
C LEU A 186 -38.61 11.39 -3.85
N PHE A 187 -37.91 10.45 -4.48
CA PHE A 187 -37.88 10.33 -5.93
C PHE A 187 -39.25 9.99 -6.51
N LYS A 188 -39.97 9.06 -5.87
CA LYS A 188 -41.34 8.72 -6.26
C LYS A 188 -42.29 9.91 -6.10
N GLN A 189 -42.19 10.64 -4.98
CA GLN A 189 -43.00 11.83 -4.74
C GLN A 189 -42.77 12.91 -5.81
N ALA A 190 -41.52 13.11 -6.23
CA ALA A 190 -41.16 14.14 -7.21
C ALA A 190 -41.44 13.76 -8.67
N THR A 191 -41.34 12.47 -9.03
CA THR A 191 -41.39 12.03 -10.44
C THR A 191 -42.58 11.14 -10.79
N GLY A 192 -43.28 10.60 -9.78
CA GLY A 192 -44.27 9.53 -9.96
C GLY A 192 -43.68 8.17 -10.35
N ARG A 193 -42.36 8.05 -10.52
CA ARG A 193 -41.67 6.81 -10.93
C ARG A 193 -41.02 6.13 -9.74
N HIS A 194 -40.87 4.81 -9.84
CA HIS A 194 -40.15 4.00 -8.87
C HIS A 194 -38.70 3.82 -9.29
N LEU A 195 -37.77 4.02 -8.35
CA LEU A 195 -36.39 3.54 -8.52
C LEU A 195 -36.37 2.00 -8.52
N PRO A 196 -35.37 1.39 -9.18
CA PRO A 196 -35.11 -0.03 -9.04
C PRO A 196 -34.91 -0.38 -7.56
N GLN A 197 -35.52 -1.49 -7.12
CA GLN A 197 -35.48 -1.87 -5.70
C GLN A 197 -34.23 -2.68 -5.37
N GLU A 198 -33.92 -3.68 -6.20
CA GLU A 198 -32.87 -4.65 -5.92
C GLU A 198 -31.93 -4.86 -7.12
N GLY A 199 -30.68 -5.22 -6.82
CA GLY A 199 -29.67 -5.66 -7.77
C GLY A 199 -28.96 -6.92 -7.29
N SER A 200 -28.16 -7.53 -8.17
CA SER A 200 -27.38 -8.74 -7.85
C SER A 200 -26.19 -8.41 -6.94
N ALA A 201 -26.19 -8.97 -5.73
CA ALA A 201 -25.13 -8.82 -4.72
C ALA A 201 -23.93 -9.73 -5.02
N VAL A 202 -23.08 -9.32 -5.96
CA VAL A 202 -21.85 -10.04 -6.28
C VAL A 202 -20.75 -9.82 -5.25
N LYS A 203 -19.85 -10.79 -5.10
CA LYS A 203 -18.79 -10.81 -4.08
C LYS A 203 -17.81 -9.64 -4.19
N VAL A 204 -17.61 -9.10 -5.39
CA VAL A 204 -16.75 -7.92 -5.58
C VAL A 204 -17.38 -6.63 -5.00
N TYR A 205 -18.69 -6.56 -4.85
CA TYR A 205 -19.35 -5.43 -4.18
C TYR A 205 -19.64 -5.72 -2.72
N LEU A 206 -20.02 -6.95 -2.40
CA LEU A 206 -20.34 -7.39 -1.04
C LEU A 206 -19.58 -8.70 -0.73
N PRO A 207 -18.32 -8.62 -0.26
CA PRO A 207 -17.46 -9.79 -0.02
C PRO A 207 -18.01 -10.82 0.96
N THR A 208 -18.80 -10.37 1.94
CA THR A 208 -19.41 -11.21 2.98
C THR A 208 -20.74 -11.83 2.55
N SER A 209 -21.26 -11.47 1.38
CA SER A 209 -22.46 -12.07 0.79
C SER A 209 -22.15 -13.47 0.29
N VAL A 210 -22.40 -14.49 1.13
CA VAL A 210 -22.17 -15.90 0.80
C VAL A 210 -23.27 -16.40 -0.14
N GLN A 211 -22.87 -16.81 -1.35
CA GLN A 211 -23.75 -17.59 -2.24
C GLN A 211 -24.23 -18.85 -1.51
N GLY A 212 -25.55 -18.96 -1.29
CA GLY A 212 -26.19 -20.16 -0.73
C GLY A 212 -26.66 -20.08 0.73
N VAL A 213 -26.37 -19.01 1.47
CA VAL A 213 -26.77 -18.87 2.89
C VAL A 213 -27.90 -17.84 3.04
N ASN A 214 -28.98 -17.99 2.28
CA ASN A 214 -30.22 -17.23 2.49
C ASN A 214 -31.36 -18.09 3.03
N ARG A 215 -31.09 -19.36 3.36
CA ARG A 215 -32.08 -20.26 3.97
C ARG A 215 -31.52 -20.81 5.28
N ILE A 216 -32.29 -20.64 6.35
CA ILE A 216 -32.02 -21.15 7.70
C ILE A 216 -31.91 -22.70 7.70
N LYS A 217 -32.31 -23.36 6.61
CA LYS A 217 -32.19 -24.81 6.41
C LYS A 217 -31.88 -25.14 4.94
N ALA A 218 -31.03 -26.13 4.72
CA ALA A 218 -30.75 -26.69 3.39
C ALA A 218 -31.94 -27.53 2.91
N ASP A 219 -32.85 -26.93 2.14
CA ASP A 219 -34.08 -27.55 1.66
C ASP A 219 -34.15 -27.71 0.13
N SER A 220 -33.18 -27.18 -0.63
CA SER A 220 -33.09 -27.44 -2.07
C SER A 220 -31.68 -27.17 -2.66
N ASN A 221 -31.41 -27.73 -3.85
CA ASN A 221 -30.17 -27.49 -4.62
C ASN A 221 -30.22 -26.22 -5.51
N LYS A 222 -31.20 -25.32 -5.31
CA LYS A 222 -31.28 -24.07 -6.09
C LYS A 222 -30.31 -23.02 -5.53
N VAL A 223 -29.39 -22.57 -6.37
CA VAL A 223 -28.44 -21.48 -6.07
C VAL A 223 -29.02 -20.18 -6.62
N ASP A 224 -29.85 -19.49 -5.84
CA ASP A 224 -30.36 -18.18 -6.23
C ASP A 224 -29.30 -17.09 -6.00
N SER A 225 -29.21 -16.12 -6.91
CA SER A 225 -28.35 -14.95 -6.73
C SER A 225 -28.85 -14.12 -5.55
N GLN A 226 -27.95 -13.79 -4.60
CA GLN A 226 -28.31 -12.90 -3.51
C GLN A 226 -28.65 -11.52 -4.07
N LYS A 227 -29.74 -10.93 -3.59
CA LYS A 227 -30.18 -9.59 -3.94
C LYS A 227 -29.87 -8.62 -2.81
N ALA A 228 -29.59 -7.37 -3.16
CA ALA A 228 -29.41 -6.28 -2.23
C ALA A 228 -29.98 -4.99 -2.82
N ASP A 229 -30.15 -3.97 -1.97
CA ASP A 229 -30.62 -2.63 -2.35
C ASP A 229 -29.85 -2.10 -3.56
N TRP A 230 -30.59 -1.79 -4.64
CA TRP A 230 -29.99 -1.39 -5.91
C TRP A 230 -29.16 -0.12 -5.77
N LEU A 231 -29.66 0.89 -5.04
CA LEU A 231 -28.98 2.18 -4.91
C LEU A 231 -27.64 2.02 -4.19
N SER A 232 -27.59 1.20 -3.14
CA SER A 232 -26.36 0.85 -2.43
C SER A 232 -25.36 0.17 -3.38
N LEU A 233 -25.80 -0.84 -4.13
CA LEU A 233 -24.95 -1.52 -5.12
C LEU A 233 -24.46 -0.58 -6.23
N TRP A 234 -25.31 0.35 -6.67
CA TRP A 234 -24.99 1.32 -7.71
C TRP A 234 -23.94 2.33 -7.23
N LEU A 235 -24.07 2.84 -5.99
CA LEU A 235 -23.05 3.68 -5.36
C LEU A 235 -21.74 2.91 -5.13
N ILE A 236 -21.81 1.68 -4.63
CA ILE A 236 -20.62 0.81 -4.45
C ILE A 236 -19.91 0.57 -5.78
N ALA A 237 -20.65 0.30 -6.86
CA ALA A 237 -20.07 0.10 -8.19
C ALA A 237 -19.34 1.36 -8.69
N GLY A 238 -19.93 2.55 -8.48
CA GLY A 238 -19.28 3.83 -8.78
C GLY A 238 -18.02 4.06 -7.96
N GLY A 239 -18.10 3.83 -6.64
CA GLY A 239 -16.97 3.96 -5.73
C GLY A 239 -15.83 3.01 -6.08
N LEU A 240 -16.13 1.74 -6.33
CA LEU A 240 -15.14 0.73 -6.71
C LEU A 240 -14.48 1.08 -8.05
N PHE A 241 -15.26 1.45 -9.07
CA PHE A 241 -14.71 1.76 -10.38
C PHE A 241 -13.80 3.00 -10.31
N SER A 242 -14.25 4.05 -9.63
CA SER A 242 -13.55 5.34 -9.59
C SER A 242 -12.41 5.39 -8.57
N PHE A 243 -12.47 4.65 -7.47
CA PHE A 243 -11.55 4.78 -6.34
C PHE A 243 -10.98 3.45 -5.82
N GLY A 244 -11.36 2.31 -6.38
CA GLY A 244 -10.73 1.05 -6.03
C GLY A 244 -9.25 1.01 -6.42
N VAL A 245 -8.47 0.25 -5.64
CA VAL A 245 -7.17 -0.28 -6.05
C VAL A 245 -7.35 -1.79 -6.22
N ALA A 246 -7.57 -2.22 -7.45
CA ALA A 246 -7.58 -3.63 -7.82
C ALA A 246 -6.24 -3.99 -8.47
N GLU A 247 -5.57 -5.04 -8.02
CA GLU A 247 -4.35 -5.54 -8.66
C GLU A 247 -4.24 -7.06 -8.57
N ARG A 248 -3.55 -7.63 -9.56
CA ARG A 248 -3.17 -9.04 -9.59
C ARG A 248 -2.02 -9.29 -8.62
N VAL A 249 -2.06 -10.43 -7.92
CA VAL A 249 -0.97 -10.89 -7.06
C VAL A 249 -0.62 -12.32 -7.43
N LYS A 250 0.65 -12.56 -7.78
CA LYS A 250 1.20 -13.88 -8.03
C LYS A 250 1.33 -14.65 -6.72
N ILE A 251 0.74 -15.83 -6.68
CA ILE A 251 0.78 -16.73 -5.52
C ILE A 251 1.63 -17.98 -5.79
N ALA A 252 1.67 -18.41 -7.06
CA ALA A 252 2.53 -19.48 -7.53
C ALA A 252 2.82 -19.27 -9.03
N GLU A 253 3.63 -20.16 -9.62
CA GLU A 253 3.89 -20.16 -11.06
C GLU A 253 2.57 -20.17 -11.85
N ARG A 254 2.35 -19.12 -12.66
CA ARG A 254 1.15 -18.91 -13.48
C ARG A 254 -0.18 -18.86 -12.71
N VAL A 255 -0.16 -18.68 -11.39
CA VAL A 255 -1.36 -18.54 -10.55
C VAL A 255 -1.43 -17.14 -9.96
N TYR A 256 -2.48 -16.41 -10.33
CA TYR A 256 -2.73 -15.05 -9.87
C TYR A 256 -4.07 -14.92 -9.17
N ASP A 257 -4.01 -14.33 -7.99
CA ASP A 257 -5.16 -13.89 -7.23
C ASP A 257 -5.42 -12.39 -7.49
N TRP A 258 -6.52 -11.88 -6.96
CA TRP A 258 -6.84 -10.45 -6.96
C TRP A 258 -6.85 -9.89 -5.55
N ARG A 259 -6.27 -8.70 -5.38
CA ARG A 259 -6.50 -7.84 -4.21
C ARG A 259 -7.35 -6.67 -4.67
N VAL A 260 -8.48 -6.44 -4.00
CA VAL A 260 -9.32 -5.26 -4.19
C VAL A 260 -9.35 -4.50 -2.88
N VAL A 261 -8.98 -3.23 -2.92
CA VAL A 261 -8.76 -2.41 -1.73
C VAL A 261 -9.41 -1.04 -1.88
N ALA A 262 -10.03 -0.55 -0.81
CA ALA A 262 -10.45 0.84 -0.64
C ALA A 262 -9.52 1.54 0.36
N LEU A 263 -9.19 2.79 0.07
CA LEU A 263 -8.50 3.69 0.99
C LEU A 263 -9.55 4.35 1.90
N GLU A 264 -9.51 4.10 3.20
CA GLU A 264 -10.49 4.61 4.14
C GLU A 264 -10.08 6.01 4.62
N PRO A 265 -10.82 7.08 4.25
CA PRO A 265 -10.49 8.43 4.70
C PRO A 265 -10.73 8.56 6.21
N LEU A 266 -9.94 9.40 6.87
CA LEU A 266 -10.15 9.77 8.28
C LEU A 266 -10.52 11.25 8.39
N ASP A 267 -9.67 12.12 7.88
CA ASP A 267 -9.92 13.56 7.76
C ASP A 267 -9.10 14.11 6.58
N ILE A 268 -9.68 14.14 5.38
CA ILE A 268 -8.96 14.52 4.16
C ILE A 268 -9.88 15.19 3.13
N GLN A 269 -9.36 16.21 2.45
CA GLN A 269 -10.05 16.85 1.34
C GLN A 269 -10.15 15.90 0.14
N LEU A 270 -11.31 15.85 -0.52
CA LEU A 270 -11.55 14.96 -1.65
C LEU A 270 -10.56 15.16 -2.81
N SER A 271 -10.25 16.41 -3.15
CA SER A 271 -9.28 16.74 -4.20
C SER A 271 -7.95 16.05 -3.94
N LYS A 272 -7.47 16.12 -2.69
CA LYS A 272 -6.22 15.53 -2.25
C LYS A 272 -6.26 14.01 -2.25
N TYR A 273 -7.32 13.45 -1.66
CA TYR A 273 -7.58 12.01 -1.65
C TYR A 273 -7.53 11.44 -3.09
N ARG A 274 -8.22 12.10 -4.04
CA ARG A 274 -8.27 11.70 -5.44
C ARG A 274 -6.91 11.84 -6.11
N GLU A 275 -6.21 12.95 -5.91
CA GLU A 275 -4.88 13.21 -6.49
C GLU A 275 -3.87 12.11 -6.11
N VAL A 276 -3.74 11.82 -4.81
CA VAL A 276 -2.80 10.82 -4.29
C VAL A 276 -3.14 9.42 -4.81
N LEU A 277 -4.42 9.05 -4.77
CA LEU A 277 -4.90 7.75 -5.21
C LEU A 277 -4.75 7.55 -6.73
N ASP A 278 -5.01 8.58 -7.53
CA ASP A 278 -4.81 8.51 -8.99
C ASP A 278 -3.33 8.37 -9.33
N LYS A 279 -2.45 9.12 -8.66
CA LYS A 279 -1.00 9.01 -8.85
C LYS A 279 -0.50 7.61 -8.47
N LEU A 280 -0.99 7.06 -7.36
CA LEU A 280 -0.70 5.68 -6.95
C LEU A 280 -1.08 4.69 -8.05
N ARG A 281 -2.32 4.72 -8.55
CA ARG A 281 -2.82 3.74 -9.53
C ARG A 281 -2.18 3.86 -10.92
N LYS A 282 -1.86 5.09 -11.34
CA LYS A 282 -1.26 5.39 -12.65
C LYS A 282 0.24 5.09 -12.70
N TYR A 283 0.98 5.62 -11.72
CA TYR A 283 2.43 5.73 -11.82
C TYR A 283 3.17 4.81 -10.85
N ASN A 284 2.54 4.45 -9.72
CA ASN A 284 3.23 3.73 -8.65
C ASN A 284 2.37 2.60 -8.04
N PRO A 285 1.70 1.73 -8.82
CA PRO A 285 0.93 0.64 -8.25
C PRO A 285 1.87 -0.34 -7.54
N PRO A 286 1.40 -1.04 -6.48
CA PRO A 286 2.17 -2.13 -5.89
C PRO A 286 2.50 -3.19 -6.93
N SER A 287 3.69 -3.78 -6.86
CA SER A 287 4.05 -4.87 -7.76
C SER A 287 3.23 -6.11 -7.40
N GLY A 288 2.65 -6.73 -8.42
CA GLY A 288 1.89 -7.97 -8.26
C GLY A 288 2.80 -9.20 -8.10
N GLY A 289 4.11 -9.02 -8.20
CA GLY A 289 5.10 -10.08 -8.11
C GLY A 289 5.37 -10.50 -6.67
N HIS A 290 5.65 -11.78 -6.48
CA HIS A 290 6.36 -12.29 -5.30
C HIS A 290 5.61 -12.30 -3.95
N GLY A 291 4.28 -12.38 -3.99
CA GLY A 291 3.44 -12.79 -2.87
C GLY A 291 2.70 -11.67 -2.14
N ILE A 292 1.68 -12.06 -1.37
CA ILE A 292 0.70 -11.15 -0.73
C ILE A 292 1.39 -10.20 0.27
N ALA A 293 2.33 -10.72 1.06
CA ALA A 293 2.95 -9.90 2.11
C ALA A 293 3.81 -8.77 1.54
N ARG A 294 4.48 -9.00 0.40
CA ARG A 294 5.20 -7.97 -0.34
C ARG A 294 4.24 -6.97 -0.97
N PHE A 295 3.19 -7.45 -1.63
CA PHE A 295 2.15 -6.59 -2.22
C PHE A 295 1.60 -5.58 -1.19
N ASP A 296 1.23 -6.07 -0.01
CA ASP A 296 0.67 -5.23 1.07
C ASP A 296 1.68 -4.19 1.57
N ALA A 297 2.94 -4.61 1.74
CA ALA A 297 4.01 -3.72 2.16
C ALA A 297 4.28 -2.63 1.11
N GLU A 298 4.33 -3.00 -0.17
CA GLU A 298 4.50 -2.05 -1.27
C GLU A 298 3.32 -1.10 -1.38
N LEU A 299 2.08 -1.57 -1.23
CA LEU A 299 0.89 -0.73 -1.29
C LEU A 299 0.97 0.40 -0.24
N VAL A 300 1.32 0.05 1.00
CA VAL A 300 1.47 1.03 2.08
C VAL A 300 2.63 1.98 1.80
N LEU A 301 3.83 1.47 1.46
CA LEU A 301 5.00 2.31 1.21
C LEU A 301 4.78 3.28 0.04
N ARG A 302 4.28 2.78 -1.09
CA ARG A 302 4.02 3.57 -2.29
C ARG A 302 2.92 4.60 -2.05
N PHE A 303 1.89 4.26 -1.27
CA PHE A 303 0.89 5.24 -0.83
C PHE A 303 1.51 6.36 0.01
N CYS A 304 2.32 6.02 1.02
CA CYS A 304 3.02 7.00 1.84
C CYS A 304 3.87 7.94 0.99
N GLN A 305 4.58 7.40 -0.02
CA GLN A 305 5.35 8.22 -0.96
C GLN A 305 4.47 9.18 -1.76
N GLN A 306 3.35 8.71 -2.31
CA GLN A 306 2.45 9.56 -3.10
C GLN A 306 1.80 10.64 -2.24
N LEU A 307 1.47 10.33 -1.00
CA LEU A 307 0.95 11.32 -0.05
C LEU A 307 2.00 12.41 0.23
N LEU A 308 3.24 12.04 0.54
CA LEU A 308 4.32 13.02 0.76
C LEU A 308 4.67 13.83 -0.50
N ASN A 309 4.77 13.19 -1.67
CA ASN A 309 5.08 13.84 -2.94
C ASN A 309 3.99 14.81 -3.42
N SER A 310 2.78 14.67 -2.91
CA SER A 310 1.68 15.56 -3.28
C SER A 310 1.78 16.92 -2.56
N HIS A 311 2.71 17.11 -1.61
CA HIS A 311 2.93 18.40 -0.97
C HIS A 311 3.45 19.44 -2.00
N PRO A 312 2.90 20.67 -2.06
CA PRO A 312 3.50 21.73 -2.85
C PRO A 312 4.87 22.10 -2.27
N SER A 313 5.94 21.98 -3.06
CA SER A 313 7.27 22.48 -2.68
C SER A 313 7.13 23.96 -2.26
N GLN A 314 7.44 24.29 -1.01
CA GLN A 314 7.23 25.60 -0.38
C GLN A 314 7.99 26.74 -1.11
N VAL A 315 7.45 27.24 -2.22
CA VAL A 315 7.92 28.49 -2.83
C VAL A 315 6.77 29.45 -3.12
N ASP A 316 5.54 29.01 -3.42
CA ASP A 316 4.45 29.94 -3.81
C ASP A 316 3.01 29.51 -3.45
N ALA A 317 2.80 28.55 -2.53
CA ALA A 317 1.45 28.16 -2.15
C ALA A 317 0.92 29.03 -1.00
N GLU A 318 -0.19 29.76 -1.24
CA GLU A 318 -1.07 30.25 -0.17
C GLU A 318 -1.32 29.11 0.82
N LEU A 319 -1.30 29.41 2.13
CA LEU A 319 -1.53 28.47 3.23
C LEU A 319 -2.72 27.55 2.91
N ASP A 320 -2.44 26.33 2.46
CA ASP A 320 -3.45 25.30 2.29
C ASP A 320 -3.84 24.82 3.70
N ASP A 321 -5.13 24.63 3.97
CA ASP A 321 -5.66 24.10 5.24
C ASP A 321 -5.15 22.66 5.54
N PHE A 322 -4.39 22.08 4.60
CA PHE A 322 -3.72 20.80 4.73
C PHE A 322 -2.37 20.93 5.46
N ASP A 323 -2.42 20.96 6.79
CA ASP A 323 -1.24 20.88 7.67
C ASP A 323 -0.62 19.47 7.61
N LEU A 324 0.16 19.20 6.55
CA LEU A 324 0.90 17.93 6.30
C LEU A 324 1.94 17.58 7.38
N TRP A 325 2.08 18.41 8.41
CA TRP A 325 2.90 18.16 9.61
C TRP A 325 2.24 17.22 10.62
N GLN A 326 1.04 16.74 10.29
CA GLN A 326 0.43 15.62 11.00
C GLN A 326 0.98 14.27 10.51
N PRO A 327 0.97 13.23 11.36
CA PRO A 327 1.32 11.88 10.93
C PRO A 327 0.42 11.45 9.77
N ILE A 328 0.95 10.63 8.86
CA ILE A 328 0.18 10.21 7.66
C ILE A 328 -1.16 9.52 7.99
N ASN A 329 -1.26 8.86 9.16
CA ASN A 329 -2.46 8.17 9.62
C ASN A 329 -3.51 9.11 10.24
N HIS A 330 -3.26 10.43 10.21
CA HIS A 330 -4.24 11.47 10.51
C HIS A 330 -5.23 11.67 9.36
N PHE A 331 -4.77 11.57 8.11
CA PHE A 331 -5.58 11.86 6.93
C PHE A 331 -6.39 10.65 6.45
N VAL A 332 -5.80 9.45 6.63
CA VAL A 332 -6.36 8.16 6.21
C VAL A 332 -6.19 7.20 7.37
N SER A 333 -7.23 6.43 7.68
CA SER A 333 -7.16 5.44 8.75
C SER A 333 -6.45 4.17 8.28
N ASN A 334 -6.97 3.54 7.23
CA ASN A 334 -6.55 2.21 6.78
C ASN A 334 -6.76 2.00 5.28
N PHE A 335 -6.18 0.92 4.78
CA PHE A 335 -6.66 0.20 3.60
C PHE A 335 -7.57 -0.94 4.03
N VAL A 336 -8.80 -0.99 3.52
CA VAL A 336 -9.73 -2.11 3.76
C VAL A 336 -9.89 -2.88 2.45
N GLY A 337 -9.72 -4.19 2.48
CA GLY A 337 -9.61 -4.98 1.26
C GLY A 337 -10.20 -6.38 1.33
N THR A 338 -10.33 -7.00 0.16
CA THR A 338 -10.67 -8.42 0.02
C THR A 338 -9.67 -9.11 -0.90
N HIS A 339 -9.24 -10.29 -0.48
CA HIS A 339 -8.42 -11.20 -1.27
C HIS A 339 -9.33 -12.18 -2.01
N PHE A 340 -9.25 -12.18 -3.33
CA PHE A 340 -9.96 -13.13 -4.18
C PHE A 340 -9.01 -14.17 -4.76
N GLY A 341 -9.15 -15.40 -4.27
CA GLY A 341 -8.37 -16.55 -4.72
C GLY A 341 -8.89 -17.14 -6.02
N SER A 342 -7.99 -17.37 -6.97
CA SER A 342 -8.31 -18.13 -8.19
C SER A 342 -8.67 -19.58 -7.85
N LYS A 343 -9.77 -20.06 -8.43
CA LYS A 343 -10.22 -21.46 -8.44
C LYS A 343 -10.40 -21.93 -9.89
N GLY A 344 -9.44 -21.59 -10.75
CA GLY A 344 -9.52 -21.81 -12.20
C GLY A 344 -10.29 -20.67 -12.88
N GLN A 345 -11.48 -20.96 -13.41
CA GLN A 345 -12.29 -19.98 -14.16
C GLN A 345 -13.08 -19.00 -13.28
N VAL A 346 -13.04 -19.17 -11.95
CA VAL A 346 -13.82 -18.39 -10.98
C VAL A 346 -12.92 -17.97 -9.83
N TYR A 347 -13.23 -16.83 -9.21
CA TYR A 347 -12.54 -16.34 -8.03
C TYR A 347 -13.44 -16.45 -6.78
N GLY A 348 -12.88 -16.93 -5.69
CA GLY A 348 -13.54 -17.01 -4.39
C GLY A 348 -12.92 -16.05 -3.38
N VAL A 349 -13.71 -15.53 -2.45
CA VAL A 349 -13.19 -14.76 -1.30
C VAL A 349 -12.34 -15.70 -0.44
N LYS A 350 -11.07 -15.35 -0.23
CA LYS A 350 -10.16 -16.03 0.71
C LYS A 350 -10.12 -15.31 2.06
N GLU A 351 -10.12 -13.98 2.04
CA GLU A 351 -9.93 -13.15 3.22
C GLU A 351 -10.54 -11.75 3.00
N VAL A 352 -11.13 -11.18 4.05
CA VAL A 352 -11.37 -9.73 4.16
C VAL A 352 -10.39 -9.21 5.20
N PHE A 353 -9.68 -8.13 4.88
CA PHE A 353 -8.54 -7.66 5.67
C PHE A 353 -8.52 -6.14 5.80
N THR A 354 -7.75 -5.67 6.78
CA THR A 354 -7.43 -4.26 6.99
C THR A 354 -5.92 -4.10 7.15
N LEU A 355 -5.34 -3.11 6.47
CA LEU A 355 -3.94 -2.72 6.62
C LEU A 355 -3.91 -1.31 7.18
N GLY A 356 -3.28 -1.11 8.34
CA GLY A 356 -3.06 0.22 8.88
C GLY A 356 -1.95 0.97 8.15
N LEU A 357 -1.69 2.19 8.61
CA LEU A 357 -0.60 3.03 8.13
C LEU A 357 0.44 3.27 9.24
N PRO A 358 1.73 3.45 8.89
CA PRO A 358 2.77 3.65 9.87
C PRO A 358 2.67 5.03 10.54
N GLY A 359 2.52 5.04 11.87
CA GLY A 359 2.45 6.27 12.66
C GLY A 359 3.79 6.99 12.87
N TRP A 360 4.91 6.37 12.49
CA TRP A 360 6.25 6.94 12.63
C TRP A 360 6.65 7.88 11.48
N ILE A 361 5.84 7.95 10.41
CA ILE A 361 6.04 8.89 9.30
C ILE A 361 5.31 10.20 9.64
N ARG A 362 6.08 11.16 10.15
CA ARG A 362 5.58 12.47 10.56
C ARG A 362 6.64 13.56 10.26
N PRO A 363 6.74 14.02 9.01
CA PRO A 363 7.59 15.17 8.70
C PRO A 363 7.07 16.40 9.44
N GLU A 364 7.97 17.30 9.87
CA GLU A 364 7.61 18.62 10.44
C GLU A 364 8.10 19.79 9.58
N ASN A 365 8.89 19.51 8.54
CA ASN A 365 9.38 20.50 7.59
C ASN A 365 9.76 19.83 6.26
N SER A 366 10.09 20.65 5.26
CA SER A 366 10.45 20.21 3.90
C SER A 366 11.72 19.32 3.85
N GLU A 367 12.70 19.57 4.71
CA GLU A 367 13.91 18.75 4.82
C GLU A 367 13.56 17.35 5.33
N GLU A 368 12.81 17.26 6.43
CA GLU A 368 12.34 15.99 6.99
C GLU A 368 11.46 15.23 6.00
N LEU A 369 10.59 15.90 5.25
CA LEU A 369 9.79 15.29 4.18
C LEU A 369 10.68 14.60 3.15
N THR A 370 11.74 15.29 2.71
CA THR A 370 12.71 14.75 1.76
C THR A 370 13.45 13.54 2.34
N ASP A 371 13.79 13.59 3.63
CA ASP A 371 14.44 12.47 4.31
C ASP A 371 13.50 11.26 4.46
N TYR A 372 12.23 11.46 4.80
CA TYR A 372 11.24 10.38 4.82
C TYR A 372 11.03 9.76 3.43
N LEU A 373 11.05 10.54 2.36
CA LEU A 373 11.01 10.00 0.99
C LEU A 373 12.22 9.10 0.70
N LYS A 374 13.43 9.48 1.14
CA LYS A 374 14.63 8.62 1.03
C LYS A 374 14.46 7.33 1.84
N VAL A 375 13.93 7.42 3.06
CA VAL A 375 13.64 6.22 3.89
C VAL A 375 12.65 5.30 3.18
N LEU A 376 11.54 5.83 2.65
CA LEU A 376 10.55 5.03 1.94
C LEU A 376 11.14 4.32 0.71
N ASN A 377 12.01 5.00 -0.05
CA ASN A 377 12.73 4.38 -1.17
C ASN A 377 13.67 3.26 -0.70
N GLU A 378 14.44 3.50 0.37
CA GLU A 378 15.32 2.50 0.96
C GLU A 378 14.56 1.24 1.39
N HIS A 379 13.41 1.43 2.04
CA HIS A 379 12.51 0.35 2.42
C HIS A 379 11.97 -0.42 1.22
N LEU A 380 11.53 0.27 0.15
CA LEU A 380 11.10 -0.35 -1.10
C LEU A 380 12.21 -1.18 -1.75
N PHE A 381 13.46 -0.69 -1.77
CA PHE A 381 14.59 -1.47 -2.30
C PHE A 381 14.85 -2.74 -1.49
N VAL A 382 14.77 -2.65 -0.16
CA VAL A 382 14.93 -3.82 0.73
C VAL A 382 13.85 -4.86 0.44
N ILE A 383 12.58 -4.49 0.50
CA ILE A 383 11.49 -5.46 0.30
C ILE A 383 11.38 -5.93 -1.15
N GLY A 384 11.76 -5.08 -2.11
CA GLY A 384 11.78 -5.39 -3.53
C GLY A 384 12.79 -6.49 -3.88
N SER A 385 13.84 -6.64 -3.06
CA SER A 385 14.83 -7.70 -3.18
C SER A 385 14.40 -9.05 -2.58
N LEU A 386 13.22 -9.11 -1.96
CA LEU A 386 12.68 -10.31 -1.31
C LEU A 386 11.57 -10.93 -2.17
N SER A 387 11.45 -12.26 -2.10
CA SER A 387 10.47 -13.04 -2.86
C SER A 387 9.96 -14.22 -2.04
N ALA A 388 8.64 -14.38 -1.98
CA ALA A 388 8.02 -15.55 -1.34
C ALA A 388 8.44 -16.87 -2.02
N GLU A 389 8.68 -16.86 -3.34
CA GLU A 389 9.10 -18.03 -4.12
C GLU A 389 10.53 -18.46 -3.78
N GLU A 390 11.36 -17.53 -3.30
CA GLU A 390 12.72 -17.81 -2.81
C GLU A 390 12.77 -18.19 -1.32
N GLY A 391 11.61 -18.39 -0.68
CA GLY A 391 11.51 -18.77 0.73
C GLY A 391 11.58 -17.59 1.70
N HIS A 392 11.42 -16.35 1.24
CA HIS A 392 11.47 -15.15 2.09
C HIS A 392 10.13 -14.79 2.75
N SER A 393 9.16 -15.70 2.76
CA SER A 393 7.78 -15.45 3.25
C SER A 393 7.72 -14.95 4.70
N GLU A 394 8.54 -15.49 5.61
CA GLU A 394 8.56 -15.06 7.01
C GLU A 394 9.13 -13.63 7.19
N LEU A 395 10.16 -13.27 6.40
CA LEU A 395 10.71 -11.91 6.37
C LEU A 395 9.65 -10.93 5.87
N LEU A 396 8.99 -11.26 4.76
CA LEU A 396 7.94 -10.42 4.19
C LEU A 396 6.74 -10.27 5.14
N ALA A 397 6.34 -11.35 5.84
CA ALA A 397 5.28 -11.28 6.84
C ALA A 397 5.66 -10.39 8.04
N ALA A 398 6.86 -10.54 8.58
CA ALA A 398 7.35 -9.69 9.67
C ALA A 398 7.43 -8.21 9.26
N TYR A 399 7.85 -7.95 8.02
CA TYR A 399 7.90 -6.59 7.48
C TYR A 399 6.48 -6.01 7.29
N ARG A 400 5.56 -6.79 6.72
CA ARG A 400 4.15 -6.40 6.58
C ARG A 400 3.55 -6.01 7.93
N ASP A 401 3.75 -6.82 8.97
CA ASP A 401 3.23 -6.56 10.32
C ASP A 401 3.80 -5.28 10.95
N PHE A 402 5.01 -4.90 10.56
CA PHE A 402 5.64 -3.63 10.94
C PHE A 402 5.01 -2.46 10.18
N ILE A 403 5.05 -2.48 8.84
CA ILE A 403 4.70 -1.30 8.04
C ILE A 403 3.20 -0.98 8.08
N THR A 404 2.36 -1.99 8.32
CA THR A 404 0.90 -1.84 8.45
C THR A 404 0.46 -1.47 9.88
N GLY A 405 1.40 -1.20 10.78
CA GLY A 405 1.14 -0.86 12.18
C GLY A 405 1.81 0.45 12.62
N THR A 406 1.39 0.96 13.78
CA THR A 406 1.91 2.23 14.33
C THR A 406 3.14 2.05 15.24
N ASN A 407 3.44 0.82 15.67
CA ASN A 407 4.51 0.55 16.61
C ASN A 407 5.84 0.25 15.90
N LEU A 408 6.77 1.21 15.97
CA LEU A 408 8.10 1.11 15.39
C LEU A 408 8.90 -0.11 15.91
N ARG A 409 8.66 -0.58 17.14
CA ARG A 409 9.37 -1.76 17.69
C ARG A 409 9.13 -3.04 16.88
N ARG A 410 8.02 -3.13 16.14
CA ARG A 410 7.75 -4.27 15.25
C ARG A 410 8.78 -4.41 14.13
N PHE A 411 9.43 -3.30 13.74
CA PHE A 411 10.52 -3.31 12.76
C PHE A 411 11.65 -4.26 13.16
N PHE A 412 11.95 -4.34 14.46
CA PHE A 412 13.11 -5.09 14.93
C PHE A 412 12.97 -6.61 14.78
N ARG A 413 11.75 -7.14 14.75
CA ARG A 413 11.52 -8.55 14.42
C ARG A 413 11.97 -8.86 13.00
N PHE A 414 11.63 -7.99 12.05
CA PHE A 414 12.13 -8.10 10.69
C PHE A 414 13.64 -7.94 10.65
N GLN A 415 14.18 -6.92 11.32
CA GLN A 415 15.61 -6.60 11.27
C GLN A 415 16.51 -7.72 11.83
N ALA A 416 16.10 -8.40 12.90
CA ALA A 416 16.84 -9.53 13.45
C ALA A 416 16.98 -10.69 12.45
N SER A 417 15.88 -11.06 11.79
CA SER A 417 15.90 -12.10 10.75
C SER A 417 16.60 -11.62 9.47
N TYR A 418 16.42 -10.35 9.10
CA TYR A 418 17.03 -9.77 7.90
C TYR A 418 18.56 -9.65 8.04
N ALA A 419 19.07 -9.42 9.25
CA ALA A 419 20.49 -9.43 9.56
C ALA A 419 21.18 -10.77 9.21
N ASP A 420 20.52 -11.89 9.51
CA ASP A 420 21.04 -13.22 9.14
C ASP A 420 20.93 -13.46 7.63
N TYR A 421 19.85 -13.01 6.99
CA TYR A 421 19.74 -13.02 5.53
C TYR A 421 20.88 -12.24 4.86
N ILE A 422 21.20 -11.03 5.34
CA ILE A 422 22.30 -10.20 4.83
C ILE A 422 23.62 -10.98 4.87
N VAL A 423 23.94 -11.57 6.02
CA VAL A 423 25.22 -12.28 6.21
C VAL A 423 25.32 -13.52 5.32
N LYS A 424 24.21 -14.28 5.16
CA LYS A 424 24.14 -15.43 4.24
C LYS A 424 24.33 -15.00 2.78
N ARG A 425 23.65 -13.94 2.35
CA ARG A 425 23.77 -13.41 0.98
C ARG A 425 25.17 -12.89 0.67
N LEU A 426 25.80 -12.20 1.62
CA LEU A 426 27.19 -11.71 1.46
C LEU A 426 28.23 -12.84 1.46
N ALA A 427 27.87 -14.04 1.95
CA ALA A 427 28.74 -15.20 1.95
C ALA A 427 28.67 -16.01 0.65
N ASP A 428 27.58 -15.87 -0.11
CA ASP A 428 27.41 -16.54 -1.39
C ASP A 428 28.01 -15.67 -2.52
N PRO A 429 29.13 -16.10 -3.15
CA PRO A 429 29.76 -15.33 -4.22
C PRO A 429 28.91 -15.24 -5.49
N LYS A 430 27.88 -16.09 -5.64
CA LYS A 430 26.97 -16.07 -6.79
C LYS A 430 25.73 -15.19 -6.55
N ALA A 431 25.47 -14.81 -5.30
CA ALA A 431 24.31 -14.03 -4.95
C ALA A 431 24.54 -12.52 -5.22
N LYS A 432 23.50 -11.84 -5.71
CA LYS A 432 23.49 -10.37 -5.72
C LYS A 432 23.62 -9.85 -4.27
N PRO A 433 24.48 -8.84 -4.00
CA PRO A 433 24.62 -8.25 -2.68
C PRO A 433 23.26 -7.76 -2.13
N PRO A 434 22.99 -7.98 -0.83
CA PRO A 434 21.73 -7.57 -0.24
C PRO A 434 21.64 -6.04 -0.13
N ARG A 435 20.43 -5.49 -0.24
CA ARG A 435 20.16 -4.07 0.05
C ARG A 435 20.20 -3.85 1.56
N LEU A 436 20.80 -2.74 2.00
CA LEU A 436 20.98 -2.44 3.43
C LEU A 436 20.24 -1.16 3.80
N PHE A 437 19.64 -1.13 4.99
CA PHE A 437 19.19 0.11 5.58
C PHE A 437 20.38 1.03 5.90
N SER A 438 20.22 2.34 5.80
CA SER A 438 21.24 3.31 6.16
C SER A 438 21.09 3.79 7.59
N ILE A 439 22.21 4.19 8.19
CA ILE A 439 22.20 4.85 9.50
C ILE A 439 21.36 6.14 9.46
N ALA A 440 21.40 6.87 8.34
CA ALA A 440 20.58 8.06 8.16
C ALA A 440 19.09 7.72 8.20
N GLY A 441 18.66 6.67 7.48
CA GLY A 441 17.26 6.23 7.48
C GLY A 441 16.80 5.75 8.86
N LEU A 442 17.61 4.95 9.55
CA LEU A 442 17.33 4.54 10.93
C LEU A 442 17.23 5.73 11.88
N ASN A 443 18.11 6.73 11.75
CA ASN A 443 18.03 7.95 12.54
C ASN A 443 16.73 8.70 12.26
N THR A 444 16.31 8.84 11.00
CA THR A 444 15.03 9.47 10.65
C THR A 444 13.84 8.74 11.28
N MET A 445 13.84 7.40 11.24
CA MET A 445 12.77 6.58 11.85
C MET A 445 12.73 6.72 13.38
N THR A 446 13.89 6.82 14.02
CA THR A 446 14.02 6.79 15.49
C THR A 446 13.95 8.16 16.16
N LYS A 447 14.18 9.25 15.41
CA LYS A 447 14.34 10.64 15.93
C LYS A 447 13.20 11.15 16.81
N LYS A 448 11.97 10.67 16.59
CA LYS A 448 10.77 11.15 17.31
C LYS A 448 10.48 10.35 18.58
N ASP A 449 11.18 9.24 18.82
CA ASP A 449 11.10 8.47 20.06
C ASP A 449 12.28 8.84 20.97
N THR A 450 11.97 9.33 22.17
CA THR A 450 12.97 9.83 23.12
C THR A 450 13.89 8.75 23.63
N ASP A 451 13.38 7.54 23.85
CA ASP A 451 14.20 6.44 24.36
C ASP A 451 15.12 5.94 23.25
N PHE A 452 14.60 5.85 22.03
CA PHE A 452 15.41 5.45 20.88
C PHE A 452 16.53 6.44 20.66
N THR A 453 16.21 7.74 20.64
CA THR A 453 17.20 8.81 20.38
C THR A 453 18.31 8.82 21.44
N LYS A 454 17.98 8.64 22.73
CA LYS A 454 19.00 8.61 23.79
C LYS A 454 19.97 7.43 23.64
N ILE A 455 19.51 6.29 23.12
CA ILE A 455 20.36 5.14 22.84
C ILE A 455 21.16 5.36 21.55
N THR A 456 20.51 5.76 20.47
CA THR A 456 21.12 5.82 19.13
C THR A 456 22.07 7.00 18.92
N THR A 457 22.02 8.01 19.79
CA THR A 457 22.97 9.13 19.78
C THR A 457 24.16 8.92 20.72
N ASP A 458 24.16 7.87 21.55
CA ASP A 458 25.27 7.57 22.45
C ASP A 458 26.52 7.12 21.64
N PRO A 459 27.67 7.80 21.78
CA PRO A 459 28.88 7.47 21.02
C PRO A 459 29.43 6.06 21.29
N SER A 460 29.26 5.57 22.51
CA SER A 460 29.73 4.24 22.92
C SER A 460 28.87 3.14 22.32
N PHE A 461 27.54 3.31 22.34
CA PHE A 461 26.61 2.47 21.61
C PHE A 461 26.95 2.41 20.12
N LEU A 462 27.20 3.56 19.48
CA LEU A 462 27.55 3.62 18.06
C LEU A 462 28.89 2.93 17.75
N ARG A 463 29.90 3.02 18.63
CA ARG A 463 31.15 2.27 18.48
C ARG A 463 30.92 0.76 18.53
N ILE A 464 30.11 0.27 19.47
CA ILE A 464 29.78 -1.16 19.57
C ILE A 464 29.01 -1.63 18.33
N ALA A 465 28.00 -0.87 17.89
CA ALA A 465 27.28 -1.15 16.66
C ALA A 465 28.24 -1.18 15.44
N LYS A 466 29.21 -0.27 15.39
CA LYS A 466 30.22 -0.26 14.33
C LYS A 466 31.15 -1.47 14.37
N ALA A 467 31.49 -1.96 15.56
CA ALA A 467 32.26 -3.20 15.73
C ALA A 467 31.49 -4.41 15.18
N ILE A 468 30.20 -4.54 15.51
CA ILE A 468 29.29 -5.54 14.94
C ILE A 468 29.33 -5.47 13.41
N ASN A 469 29.15 -4.28 12.84
CA ASN A 469 29.14 -4.04 11.39
C ASN A 469 30.42 -4.49 10.68
N GLN A 470 31.58 -4.26 11.29
CA GLN A 470 32.88 -4.65 10.74
C GLN A 470 33.17 -6.15 10.94
N ALA A 471 32.51 -6.80 11.89
CA ALA A 471 32.60 -8.25 12.10
C ALA A 471 31.65 -9.06 11.21
N THR A 472 30.57 -8.44 10.73
CA THR A 472 29.50 -9.07 9.95
C THR A 472 29.44 -8.57 8.51
N VAL A 473 28.84 -7.40 8.27
CA VAL A 473 28.55 -6.86 6.94
C VAL A 473 29.83 -6.57 6.15
N TYR A 474 30.78 -5.87 6.75
CA TYR A 474 32.05 -5.49 6.11
C TYR A 474 33.22 -6.41 6.53
N ALA A 475 32.90 -7.59 7.03
CA ALA A 475 33.87 -8.65 7.29
C ALA A 475 34.66 -8.97 6.01
N GLY A 476 35.98 -9.15 6.15
CA GLY A 476 36.86 -9.51 5.04
C GLY A 476 37.24 -8.36 4.11
N LYS A 477 36.81 -7.10 4.35
CA LYS A 477 37.23 -5.94 3.53
C LYS A 477 37.73 -4.80 4.42
N VAL A 478 38.95 -4.31 4.18
CA VAL A 478 39.52 -3.14 4.88
C VAL A 478 39.93 -2.07 3.89
N LYS A 479 39.46 -0.84 4.13
CA LYS A 479 39.94 0.34 3.40
C LYS A 479 41.28 0.79 3.97
N THR A 480 42.33 0.80 3.16
CA THR A 480 43.63 1.42 3.44
C THR A 480 43.77 2.73 2.67
N GLN A 481 44.89 3.44 2.83
CA GLN A 481 45.20 4.63 2.01
C GLN A 481 45.39 4.29 0.52
N GLN A 482 45.63 3.02 0.18
CA GLN A 482 45.95 2.53 -1.17
C GLN A 482 44.77 1.80 -1.85
N GLY A 483 43.63 1.62 -1.18
CA GLY A 483 42.46 0.92 -1.74
C GLY A 483 41.73 0.01 -0.74
N VAL A 484 40.91 -0.92 -1.23
CA VAL A 484 40.26 -1.96 -0.42
C VAL A 484 41.13 -3.21 -0.48
N ILE A 485 41.54 -3.72 0.68
CA ILE A 485 42.25 -4.99 0.82
C ILE A 485 41.26 -6.03 1.34
N GLU A 486 41.22 -7.20 0.70
CA GLU A 486 40.50 -8.34 1.23
C GLU A 486 41.34 -9.01 2.32
N LEU A 487 40.75 -9.19 3.50
CA LEU A 487 41.37 -9.88 4.61
C LEU A 487 40.87 -11.32 4.69
N ASP A 488 41.74 -12.21 5.13
CA ASP A 488 41.38 -13.56 5.60
C ASP A 488 40.65 -13.50 6.96
N TRP A 489 39.57 -12.73 7.02
CA TRP A 489 38.71 -12.59 8.19
C TRP A 489 37.42 -13.38 7.95
N GLN A 490 37.12 -14.29 8.88
CA GLN A 490 35.87 -15.04 8.83
C GLN A 490 34.70 -14.19 9.32
N ARG A 491 33.72 -13.99 8.45
CA ARG A 491 32.45 -13.32 8.79
C ARG A 491 31.79 -14.00 9.99
N THR A 492 31.32 -13.22 10.96
CA THR A 492 30.57 -13.76 12.11
C THR A 492 29.13 -14.05 11.71
N TYR A 493 28.71 -15.32 11.83
CA TYR A 493 27.34 -15.77 11.53
C TYR A 493 26.48 -15.84 12.81
N GLY A 494 25.16 -15.62 12.66
CA GLY A 494 24.16 -15.81 13.71
C GLY A 494 24.26 -14.86 14.91
N LEU A 495 25.09 -13.81 14.84
CA LEU A 495 25.26 -12.86 15.95
C LEU A 495 23.94 -12.14 16.27
N ALA A 496 23.20 -11.70 15.25
CA ALA A 496 21.90 -11.06 15.44
C ALA A 496 20.91 -11.96 16.18
N GLN A 497 20.80 -13.23 15.76
CA GLN A 497 19.94 -14.21 16.43
C GLN A 497 20.35 -14.46 17.88
N ARG A 498 21.65 -14.62 18.15
CA ARG A 498 22.15 -14.82 19.52
C ARG A 498 21.82 -13.62 20.40
N LEU A 499 22.17 -12.40 19.98
CA LEU A 499 21.88 -11.17 20.71
C LEU A 499 20.37 -11.00 20.96
N SER A 500 19.53 -11.26 19.95
CA SER A 500 18.08 -11.18 20.07
C SER A 500 17.53 -12.23 21.05
N SER A 501 17.98 -13.49 20.95
CA SER A 501 17.53 -14.58 21.82
C SER A 501 17.90 -14.40 23.29
N GLN A 502 19.04 -13.78 23.58
CA GLN A 502 19.51 -13.51 24.95
C GLN A 502 18.99 -12.18 25.50
N SER A 503 18.33 -11.36 24.69
CA SER A 503 17.89 -10.01 25.08
C SER A 503 16.81 -9.98 26.17
N GLY A 504 16.15 -11.10 26.46
CA GLY A 504 15.20 -11.22 27.56
C GLY A 504 15.83 -11.17 28.96
N SER A 505 17.16 -11.28 29.06
CA SER A 505 17.91 -11.27 30.32
C SER A 505 19.09 -10.32 30.21
N LYS A 506 19.15 -9.32 31.09
CA LYS A 506 20.27 -8.35 31.17
C LYS A 506 21.61 -9.07 31.22
N LYS A 507 21.72 -10.08 32.10
CA LYS A 507 22.94 -10.85 32.32
C LYS A 507 23.36 -11.62 31.08
N ASP A 508 22.43 -12.32 30.44
CA ASP A 508 22.75 -13.19 29.31
C ASP A 508 23.10 -12.37 28.07
N PHE A 509 22.36 -11.29 27.83
CA PHE A 509 22.67 -10.32 26.78
C PHE A 509 24.06 -9.68 26.97
N LEU A 510 24.35 -9.17 28.18
CA LEU A 510 25.65 -8.57 28.49
C LEU A 510 26.80 -9.59 28.39
N SER A 511 26.55 -10.86 28.76
CA SER A 511 27.53 -11.93 28.60
C SER A 511 27.83 -12.21 27.12
N GLU A 512 26.79 -12.35 26.29
CA GLU A 512 26.93 -12.61 24.85
C GLU A 512 27.64 -11.46 24.12
N ILE A 513 27.27 -10.20 24.39
CA ILE A 513 27.93 -9.05 23.74
C ILE A 513 29.39 -8.90 24.20
N THR A 514 29.68 -9.18 25.47
CA THR A 514 31.07 -9.12 25.99
C THR A 514 31.94 -10.21 25.38
N ASP A 515 31.43 -11.44 25.25
CA ASP A 515 32.12 -12.54 24.58
C ASP A 515 32.40 -12.21 23.10
N PHE A 516 31.41 -11.63 22.39
CA PHE A 516 31.61 -11.12 21.04
C PHE A 516 32.72 -10.06 20.97
N LEU A 517 32.68 -9.05 21.85
CA LEU A 517 33.66 -7.97 21.84
C LEU A 517 35.08 -8.46 22.16
N ALA A 518 35.22 -9.41 23.09
CA ALA A 518 36.51 -10.02 23.41
C ALA A 518 37.09 -10.75 22.19
N LYS A 519 36.29 -11.57 21.51
CA LYS A 519 36.69 -12.26 20.26
C LYS A 519 37.05 -11.27 19.15
N TYR A 520 36.25 -10.23 18.99
CA TYR A 520 36.48 -9.18 18.00
C TYR A 520 37.80 -8.43 18.25
N GLN A 521 38.09 -8.07 19.50
CA GLN A 521 39.33 -7.39 19.89
C GLN A 521 40.56 -8.29 19.71
N ALA A 522 40.49 -9.55 20.14
CA ALA A 522 41.58 -10.51 19.98
C ALA A 522 41.96 -10.68 18.50
N GLU A 523 40.96 -10.78 17.63
CA GLU A 523 41.19 -10.92 16.19
C GLU A 523 41.68 -9.60 15.56
N ASN A 524 41.19 -8.44 16.01
CA ASN A 524 41.75 -7.15 15.59
C ASN A 524 43.23 -7.01 15.97
N LEU A 525 43.64 -7.47 17.15
CA LEU A 525 45.04 -7.47 17.59
C LEU A 525 45.89 -8.36 16.68
N ARG A 526 45.44 -9.61 16.45
CA ARG A 526 46.10 -10.56 15.53
C ARG A 526 46.33 -9.96 14.15
N LEU A 527 45.29 -9.34 13.58
CA LEU A 527 45.37 -8.69 12.27
C LEU A 527 46.24 -7.45 12.28
N SER A 528 46.20 -6.65 13.33
CA SER A 528 47.03 -5.45 13.46
C SER A 528 48.50 -5.83 13.47
N GLU A 529 48.89 -6.88 14.20
CA GLU A 529 50.25 -7.41 14.20
C GLU A 529 50.68 -7.93 12.83
N GLN A 530 49.80 -8.66 12.13
CA GLN A 530 50.07 -9.16 10.78
C GLN A 530 50.26 -8.00 9.78
N LEU A 531 49.35 -7.03 9.75
CA LEU A 531 49.42 -5.90 8.83
C LEU A 531 50.59 -4.97 9.13
N LEU A 532 50.97 -4.82 10.41
CA LEU A 532 52.13 -4.02 10.80
C LEU A 532 53.43 -4.64 10.28
N LYS A 533 53.55 -5.98 10.22
CA LYS A 533 54.66 -6.68 9.55
C LYS A 533 54.72 -6.39 8.04
N GLU A 534 53.56 -6.12 7.42
CA GLU A 534 53.45 -5.72 6.01
C GLU A 534 53.53 -4.20 5.78
N GLY A 535 53.81 -3.41 6.83
CA GLY A 535 53.86 -1.94 6.74
C GLY A 535 52.50 -1.26 6.52
N LYS A 536 51.40 -1.97 6.79
CA LYS A 536 50.01 -1.49 6.61
C LYS A 536 49.37 -1.21 7.97
N SER A 537 48.35 -0.34 7.98
CA SER A 537 47.57 -0.04 9.19
C SER A 537 46.13 -0.57 9.08
N LEU A 538 45.64 -1.16 10.18
CA LEU A 538 44.27 -1.63 10.30
C LEU A 538 43.33 -0.46 10.60
N ARG A 539 42.33 -0.23 9.74
CA ARG A 539 41.30 0.79 9.95
C ARG A 539 39.98 0.17 10.44
N ARG A 540 39.96 -0.26 11.70
CA ARG A 540 38.77 -0.79 12.40
C ARG A 540 38.51 -0.03 13.70
N VAL A 541 37.27 -0.07 14.17
CA VAL A 541 36.91 0.50 15.47
C VAL A 541 37.49 -0.37 16.58
N TRP A 542 38.04 0.28 17.60
CA TRP A 542 38.44 -0.35 18.85
C TRP A 542 37.41 0.02 19.90
N THR A 543 36.75 -0.99 20.47
CA THR A 543 35.87 -0.79 21.62
C THR A 543 36.72 -0.66 22.88
N THR A 544 36.28 0.21 23.78
CA THR A 544 36.95 0.56 25.04
C THR A 544 36.19 0.00 26.24
N LYS A 545 36.80 0.06 27.43
CA LYS A 545 36.10 -0.29 28.66
C LYS A 545 34.91 0.65 28.89
N GLU A 546 35.12 1.94 28.63
CA GLU A 546 34.09 2.97 28.72
C GLU A 546 32.89 2.66 27.83
N ASP A 547 33.12 2.04 26.66
CA ASP A 547 32.01 1.63 25.79
C ASP A 547 31.15 0.53 26.42
N LEU A 548 31.79 -0.43 27.10
CA LEU A 548 31.07 -1.50 27.80
C LEU A 548 30.34 -0.95 29.02
N ASP A 549 31.00 -0.09 29.82
CA ASP A 549 30.39 0.55 31.00
C ASP A 549 29.14 1.34 30.59
N ARG A 550 29.22 2.10 29.49
CA ARG A 550 28.06 2.80 28.93
C ARG A 550 26.98 1.87 28.40
N LEU A 551 27.33 0.76 27.75
CA LEU A 551 26.32 -0.21 27.33
C LEU A 551 25.58 -0.82 28.54
N VAL A 552 26.29 -1.12 29.63
CA VAL A 552 25.68 -1.59 30.87
C VAL A 552 24.70 -0.56 31.41
N GLU A 553 25.09 0.73 31.47
CA GLU A 553 24.18 1.80 31.87
C GLU A 553 22.94 1.90 30.98
N LEU A 554 23.08 1.77 29.66
CA LEU A 554 21.94 1.77 28.74
C LEU A 554 21.01 0.58 29.00
N VAL A 555 21.56 -0.62 29.23
CA VAL A 555 20.77 -1.82 29.56
C VAL A 555 20.11 -1.73 30.94
N GLU A 556 20.69 -0.98 31.88
CA GLU A 556 20.08 -0.73 33.18
C GLU A 556 18.92 0.27 33.10
N ASN A 557 19.10 1.34 32.31
CA ASN A 557 18.15 2.44 32.20
C ASN A 557 17.02 2.21 31.18
N TYR A 558 17.23 1.33 30.20
CA TYR A 558 16.26 1.03 29.13
C TYR A 558 15.97 -0.47 29.05
N ASP A 559 14.86 -0.78 28.37
CA ASP A 559 14.50 -2.16 28.03
C ASP A 559 15.65 -2.86 27.28
N THR A 560 16.12 -4.00 27.79
CA THR A 560 17.25 -4.75 27.22
C THR A 560 16.94 -5.23 25.80
N VAL A 561 15.68 -5.61 25.55
CA VAL A 561 15.20 -6.02 24.22
C VAL A 561 15.32 -4.86 23.23
N LEU A 562 14.97 -3.64 23.62
CA LEU A 562 15.17 -2.45 22.81
C LEU A 562 16.64 -2.21 22.47
N VAL A 563 17.52 -2.18 23.48
CA VAL A 563 18.96 -1.90 23.29
C VAL A 563 19.58 -2.95 22.34
N ALA A 564 19.30 -4.23 22.57
CA ALA A 564 19.77 -5.33 21.72
C ALA A 564 19.30 -5.17 20.27
N ASN A 565 18.02 -4.89 20.07
CA ASN A 565 17.44 -4.71 18.74
C ASN A 565 17.98 -3.49 18.00
N LEU A 566 18.23 -2.38 18.70
CA LEU A 566 18.88 -1.20 18.12
C LEU A 566 20.34 -1.51 17.74
N LEU A 567 21.10 -2.25 18.58
CA LEU A 567 22.45 -2.70 18.22
C LEU A 567 22.44 -3.56 16.95
N ILE A 568 21.46 -4.45 16.80
CA ILE A 568 21.30 -5.26 15.59
C ILE A 568 20.94 -4.36 14.39
N ALA A 569 20.00 -3.42 14.55
CA ALA A 569 19.61 -2.51 13.47
C ALA A 569 20.80 -1.69 12.95
N TYR A 570 21.52 -1.00 13.84
CA TYR A 570 22.66 -0.16 13.51
C TYR A 570 23.90 -0.99 13.12
N GLY A 571 24.08 -2.16 13.72
CA GLY A 571 25.17 -3.08 13.43
C GLY A 571 25.10 -3.66 12.02
N TYR A 572 23.91 -3.83 11.46
CA TYR A 572 23.73 -4.38 10.11
C TYR A 572 23.40 -3.30 9.05
N ALA A 573 23.42 -2.04 9.43
CA ALA A 573 23.18 -0.91 8.53
C ALA A 573 24.41 -0.51 7.68
N ARG A 574 24.17 0.33 6.68
CA ARG A 574 25.19 1.01 5.87
C ARG A 574 25.64 2.30 6.55
N TRP A 575 26.94 2.42 6.82
CA TRP A 575 27.56 3.52 7.58
C TRP A 575 28.24 4.61 6.73
N THR A 576 28.34 4.44 5.41
CA THR A 576 28.99 5.44 4.54
C THR A 576 28.07 6.62 4.25
N LYS A 577 28.64 7.84 4.19
CA LYS A 577 27.96 8.99 3.56
C LYS A 577 27.68 8.63 2.10
N ALA A 578 26.47 8.94 1.65
CA ALA A 578 26.04 8.83 0.27
C ALA A 578 26.97 9.67 -0.64
N LYS A 579 28.05 9.07 -1.13
CA LYS A 579 28.68 9.52 -2.37
C LYS A 579 28.20 8.54 -3.44
N GLU A 580 27.44 9.10 -4.38
CA GLU A 580 27.16 8.60 -5.73
C GLU A 580 27.25 7.07 -5.83
N VAL A 581 26.20 6.39 -5.36
CA VAL A 581 25.81 5.17 -6.05
C VAL A 581 25.14 5.70 -7.31
N ASP A 582 25.76 5.44 -8.46
CA ASP A 582 25.13 5.73 -9.74
C ASP A 582 23.70 5.17 -9.71
N LEU A 583 22.73 6.05 -9.98
CA LEU A 583 21.32 5.74 -10.21
C LEU A 583 21.12 4.77 -11.41
N GLU A 584 22.20 4.20 -11.94
CA GLU A 584 22.23 3.24 -13.04
C GLU A 584 22.05 1.80 -12.57
N ASP A 585 22.49 1.45 -11.35
CA ASP A 585 22.30 0.11 -10.73
C ASP A 585 21.03 0.01 -9.87
N GLU A 586 20.34 1.13 -9.63
CA GLU A 586 19.10 1.19 -8.83
C GLU A 586 17.84 0.78 -9.63
N ASN A 587 17.94 0.75 -10.96
CA ASN A 587 16.81 0.47 -11.85
C ASN A 587 16.83 -0.94 -12.48
N ALA A 588 17.87 -1.75 -12.25
CA ALA A 588 17.98 -3.07 -12.87
C ALA A 588 17.12 -4.17 -12.20
N ASP A 589 16.72 -4.00 -10.93
CA ASP A 589 16.07 -5.07 -10.15
C ASP A 589 14.55 -4.89 -9.95
N ILE A 590 13.96 -3.76 -10.34
CA ILE A 590 12.51 -3.70 -10.62
C ILE A 590 12.20 -4.42 -11.95
N ASN A 591 13.26 -4.71 -12.71
CA ASN A 591 13.22 -5.05 -14.12
C ASN A 591 13.36 -6.56 -14.45
N ASP A 592 13.08 -7.48 -13.53
CA ASP A 592 12.98 -8.92 -13.83
C ASP A 592 11.51 -9.43 -13.87
N GLU A 593 10.51 -8.53 -13.84
CA GLU A 593 9.08 -8.88 -13.68
C GLU A 593 8.32 -9.32 -14.97
N GLN A 594 8.98 -9.55 -16.11
CA GLN A 594 8.27 -9.67 -17.40
C GLN A 594 7.74 -11.06 -17.82
N ASP A 595 8.09 -12.17 -17.17
CA ASP A 595 7.60 -13.49 -17.64
C ASP A 595 6.16 -13.83 -17.23
N LEU A 596 5.47 -12.93 -16.54
CA LEU A 596 4.28 -13.30 -15.75
C LEU A 596 2.97 -12.66 -16.24
N ASN A 597 3.02 -11.54 -16.96
CA ASN A 597 1.83 -10.83 -17.44
C ASN A 597 1.49 -11.08 -18.92
N ASN A 598 2.24 -11.95 -19.62
CA ASN A 598 2.00 -12.31 -21.03
C ASN A 598 1.07 -13.52 -21.25
N LEU A 599 0.45 -14.05 -20.19
CA LEU A 599 -0.46 -15.20 -20.32
C LEU A 599 -1.90 -14.76 -20.15
N GLU A 600 -2.55 -14.47 -21.26
CA GLU A 600 -3.98 -14.76 -21.36
C GLU A 600 -4.21 -16.26 -21.16
N PRO A 601 -5.38 -16.68 -20.66
CA PRO A 601 -5.79 -18.06 -20.79
C PRO A 601 -5.98 -18.35 -22.29
N THR A 602 -4.99 -18.99 -22.92
CA THR A 602 -5.28 -19.81 -24.09
C THR A 602 -6.24 -20.89 -23.62
N GLU A 603 -7.53 -20.73 -23.93
CA GLU A 603 -8.47 -21.83 -23.84
C GLU A 603 -7.92 -22.96 -24.71
N ASN A 604 -7.65 -24.11 -24.09
CA ASN A 604 -7.51 -25.36 -24.80
C ASN A 604 -8.76 -25.50 -25.68
N LEU A 605 -8.61 -25.25 -26.98
CA LEU A 605 -9.52 -25.72 -27.99
C LEU A 605 -9.38 -27.24 -27.96
N GLY A 606 -10.26 -27.89 -27.20
CA GLY A 606 -10.52 -29.31 -27.40
C GLY A 606 -11.03 -29.45 -28.83
N GLU A 607 -10.17 -29.93 -29.72
CA GLU A 607 -10.58 -30.46 -31.00
C GLU A 607 -11.62 -31.55 -30.74
N SER A 608 -12.86 -31.25 -31.12
CA SER A 608 -13.86 -32.27 -31.37
C SER A 608 -13.39 -33.07 -32.59
N ASN A 609 -12.68 -34.16 -32.34
CA ASN A 609 -12.58 -35.21 -33.33
C ASN A 609 -13.95 -35.86 -33.45
N ASN A 610 -14.68 -35.45 -34.49
CA ASN A 610 -15.62 -36.35 -35.15
C ASN A 610 -14.78 -37.40 -35.88
N ASP A 611 -14.77 -38.61 -35.33
CA ASP A 611 -14.97 -39.87 -36.04
C ASP A 611 -15.76 -40.82 -35.13
#